data_AF-A0AAN9QHD1-F1
#
_entry.id   AF-A0AAN9QHD1-F1
#
_cell.length_a   1.000
_cell.length_b   1.000
_cell.length_c   1.000
_cell.angle_alpha   90.00
_cell.angle_beta   90.00
_cell.angle_gamma   90.00
#
_symmetry.space_group_name_H-M   'P 1'
#
loop_
_entity.id
_entity.type
_entity.pdbx_description
1 polymer ?
#
loop_
_entity_poly.entity_id
_entity_poly.type
_entity_poly.pdbx_seq_one_letter_code
_entity_poly.pdbx_strand_id
1 'polypeptide(L)'
;MAIIEQSVSPGDDAWLSGQLFSSMVVRKPMHLFSDELGVDYDEQEHYVVIKHTTLFTSTIMSKLLVRPNVKLFNAVAAEDLIVKEGRVVGVVTSWALVSMNHDTQSCMNPNVMEAKVIVSSYEHDGPFGTTGVKRLKSIGMIDSVPGMKALDMNTAEDAILAPCAVCSRTTMHRGSLATSGAHDSRTLRKFDTVSPPPPGVVPLAADQVLRGQNQLHATIAGGGGGDGNPNQHNVFIFVDQISCSKP
;
A
#
# COMPACT_ATOMS: atom_id res chain seq x y z
N MET A 1 2.81 5.97 10.64
CA MET A 1 2.36 5.34 9.39
C MET A 1 2.89 6.13 8.23
N ALA A 2 3.62 5.48 7.33
CA ALA A 2 4.10 6.09 6.10
C ALA A 2 3.34 5.50 4.91
N ILE A 3 2.85 6.39 4.05
CA ILE A 3 2.15 6.06 2.81
C ILE A 3 3.09 6.38 1.67
N ILE A 4 3.38 5.40 0.83
CA ILE A 4 4.22 5.59 -0.36
C ILE A 4 3.31 5.48 -1.57
N GLU A 5 3.34 6.52 -2.40
CA GLU A 5 2.51 6.69 -3.59
C GLU A 5 3.38 7.13 -4.76
N GLN A 6 3.33 6.38 -5.86
CA GLN A 6 4.15 6.66 -7.03
C GLN A 6 3.64 7.89 -7.78
N SER A 7 2.33 8.09 -7.84
CA SER A 7 1.76 9.26 -8.50
C SER A 7 2.01 10.54 -7.71
N VAL A 8 2.02 11.67 -8.41
CA VAL A 8 2.02 12.98 -7.75
C VAL A 8 0.67 13.20 -7.03
N SER A 9 -0.43 12.81 -7.66
CA SER A 9 -1.76 12.86 -7.06
C SER A 9 -2.10 11.51 -6.45
N PRO A 10 -2.30 11.40 -5.12
CA PRO A 10 -2.75 10.14 -4.53
C PRO A 10 -4.20 9.83 -4.93
N GLY A 11 -4.67 8.61 -4.64
CA GLY A 11 -6.07 8.22 -4.81
C GLY A 11 -6.38 7.42 -6.07
N ASP A 12 -5.42 7.31 -7.00
CA ASP A 12 -5.50 6.40 -8.15
C ASP A 12 -6.76 6.55 -8.98
N ASP A 13 -7.31 5.46 -9.50
CA ASP A 13 -8.51 5.48 -10.32
C ASP A 13 -9.78 5.89 -9.56
N ALA A 14 -9.72 6.04 -8.23
CA ALA A 14 -10.86 6.49 -7.41
C ALA A 14 -11.21 7.99 -7.57
N TRP A 15 -10.66 8.67 -8.58
CA TRP A 15 -11.09 10.01 -9.00
C TRP A 15 -12.26 10.00 -9.99
N LEU A 16 -12.49 8.88 -10.68
CA LEU A 16 -13.60 8.71 -11.63
C LEU A 16 -14.23 7.33 -11.42
N SER A 17 -15.39 7.14 -12.04
CA SER A 17 -16.04 5.83 -12.15
C SER A 17 -15.83 5.27 -13.56
N GLY A 18 -16.49 4.14 -13.86
CA GLY A 18 -16.37 3.48 -15.16
C GLY A 18 -16.61 4.45 -16.33
N GLN A 19 -15.79 4.31 -17.38
CA GLN A 19 -15.92 5.08 -18.61
C GLN A 19 -15.90 6.61 -18.41
N LEU A 20 -15.14 7.10 -17.43
CA LEU A 20 -14.97 8.53 -17.11
C LEU A 20 -16.23 9.21 -16.54
N PHE A 21 -17.22 8.44 -16.10
CA PHE A 21 -18.36 9.00 -15.37
C PHE A 21 -17.98 9.35 -13.92
N SER A 22 -18.86 10.04 -13.21
CA SER A 22 -18.56 10.55 -11.86
C SER A 22 -19.09 9.72 -10.70
N SER A 23 -20.24 9.07 -10.85
CA SER A 23 -20.99 8.46 -9.74
C SER A 23 -20.29 7.23 -9.16
N MET A 24 -20.17 7.14 -7.83
CA MET A 24 -19.65 5.96 -7.16
C MET A 24 -20.81 5.10 -6.65
N VAL A 25 -20.94 3.88 -7.15
CA VAL A 25 -21.92 2.90 -6.69
C VAL A 25 -21.29 2.01 -5.63
N VAL A 26 -21.92 1.91 -4.45
CA VAL A 26 -21.41 1.15 -3.31
C VAL A 26 -22.48 0.18 -2.82
N ARG A 27 -22.21 -1.13 -2.85
CA ARG A 27 -23.15 -2.16 -2.35
C ARG A 27 -23.27 -2.10 -0.82
N LYS A 28 -24.48 -2.35 -0.31
CA LYS A 28 -24.68 -2.50 1.15
C LYS A 28 -24.00 -3.80 1.63
N PRO A 29 -23.36 -3.83 2.82
CA PRO A 29 -23.40 -2.82 3.89
C PRO A 29 -22.27 -1.79 3.85
N MET A 30 -21.50 -1.63 2.75
CA MET A 30 -20.35 -0.71 2.73
C MET A 30 -20.71 0.78 2.89
N HIS A 31 -21.97 1.17 2.66
CA HIS A 31 -22.47 2.51 2.98
C HIS A 31 -22.23 2.95 4.44
N LEU A 32 -22.12 2.01 5.39
CA LEU A 32 -21.77 2.33 6.78
C LEU A 32 -20.41 3.02 6.91
N PHE A 33 -19.48 2.74 5.98
CA PHE A 33 -18.20 3.46 5.93
C PHE A 33 -18.38 4.89 5.40
N SER A 34 -19.31 5.12 4.46
CA SER A 34 -19.69 6.47 4.04
C SER A 34 -20.29 7.27 5.19
N ASP A 35 -21.08 6.64 6.06
CA ASP A 35 -21.62 7.27 7.28
C ASP A 35 -20.50 7.71 8.23
N GLU A 36 -19.50 6.85 8.48
CA GLU A 36 -18.31 7.20 9.29
C GLU A 36 -17.51 8.37 8.66
N LEU A 37 -17.45 8.41 7.34
CA LEU A 37 -16.81 9.48 6.61
C LEU A 37 -17.66 10.77 6.58
N GLY A 38 -18.96 10.70 6.86
CA GLY A 38 -19.88 11.82 6.72
C GLY A 38 -20.07 12.23 5.26
N VAL A 39 -20.10 11.26 4.35
CA VAL A 39 -20.29 11.48 2.91
C VAL A 39 -21.73 11.13 2.55
N ASP A 40 -22.48 12.13 2.06
CA ASP A 40 -23.86 11.93 1.61
C ASP A 40 -23.95 11.03 0.37
N TYR A 41 -25.03 10.26 0.31
CA TYR A 41 -25.35 9.36 -0.80
C TYR A 41 -26.85 9.26 -1.05
N ASP A 42 -27.22 8.87 -2.26
CA ASP A 42 -28.59 8.50 -2.63
C ASP A 42 -28.80 7.01 -2.32
N GLU A 43 -29.79 6.71 -1.49
CA GLU A 43 -30.08 5.34 -1.08
C GLU A 43 -30.91 4.58 -2.13
N GLN A 44 -30.52 3.33 -2.39
CA GLN A 44 -31.27 2.36 -3.19
C GLN A 44 -31.48 1.07 -2.37
N GLU A 45 -32.23 0.11 -2.91
CA GLU A 45 -32.61 -1.11 -2.17
C GLU A 45 -31.36 -1.90 -1.70
N HIS A 46 -30.42 -2.19 -2.60
CA HIS A 46 -29.25 -3.03 -2.32
C HIS A 46 -27.90 -2.30 -2.39
N TYR A 47 -27.91 -1.02 -2.75
CA TYR A 47 -26.71 -0.21 -2.92
C TYR A 47 -27.00 1.26 -2.59
N VAL A 48 -25.94 2.07 -2.55
CA VAL A 48 -26.03 3.53 -2.44
C VAL A 48 -25.20 4.18 -3.54
N VAL A 49 -25.52 5.41 -3.90
CA VAL A 49 -24.82 6.17 -4.93
C VAL A 49 -24.25 7.45 -4.33
N ILE A 50 -22.93 7.58 -4.30
CA ILE A 50 -22.28 8.84 -3.94
C ILE A 50 -22.16 9.66 -5.23
N LYS A 51 -22.58 10.92 -5.16
CA LYS A 51 -22.69 11.83 -6.31
C LYS A 51 -21.42 11.90 -7.17
N HIS A 52 -20.25 11.83 -6.54
CA HIS A 52 -18.97 11.84 -7.22
C HIS A 52 -17.91 11.06 -6.44
N THR A 53 -17.17 10.19 -7.11
CA THR A 53 -15.99 9.47 -6.59
C THR A 53 -14.96 10.40 -5.93
N THR A 54 -14.63 11.53 -6.56
CA THR A 54 -13.80 12.61 -6.00
C THR A 54 -14.23 13.06 -4.62
N LEU A 55 -15.53 13.17 -4.32
CA LEU A 55 -16.00 13.55 -2.98
C LEU A 55 -15.57 12.52 -1.94
N PHE A 56 -15.75 11.24 -2.24
CA PHE A 56 -15.36 10.15 -1.35
C PHE A 56 -13.83 10.14 -1.13
N THR A 57 -13.06 10.11 -2.22
CA THR A 57 -11.59 10.01 -2.20
C THR A 57 -10.93 11.20 -1.51
N SER A 58 -11.35 12.43 -1.86
CA SER A 58 -10.81 13.65 -1.23
C SER A 58 -11.15 13.74 0.27
N THR A 59 -12.33 13.27 0.68
CA THR A 59 -12.75 13.24 2.09
C THR A 59 -11.89 12.29 2.91
N ILE A 60 -11.67 11.08 2.42
CA ILE A 60 -10.77 10.10 3.06
C ILE A 60 -9.37 10.70 3.18
N MET A 61 -8.84 11.25 2.09
CA MET A 61 -7.49 11.82 2.07
C MET A 61 -7.35 12.96 3.09
N SER A 62 -8.31 13.88 3.13
CA SER A 62 -8.34 14.98 4.10
C SER A 62 -8.33 14.47 5.54
N LYS A 63 -9.25 13.55 5.90
CA LYS A 63 -9.31 12.95 7.23
C LYS A 63 -8.06 12.13 7.58
N LEU A 64 -7.39 11.55 6.59
CA LEU A 64 -6.18 10.75 6.78
C LEU A 64 -4.96 11.63 7.07
N LEU A 65 -4.77 12.70 6.29
CA LEU A 65 -3.59 13.56 6.36
C LEU A 65 -3.57 14.50 7.57
N VAL A 66 -4.72 14.78 8.19
CA VAL A 66 -4.76 15.53 9.46
C VAL A 66 -4.24 14.74 10.66
N ARG A 67 -4.06 13.42 10.53
CA ARG A 67 -3.55 12.58 11.63
C ARG A 67 -2.04 12.84 11.83
N PRO A 68 -1.59 13.11 13.07
CA PRO A 68 -0.21 13.53 13.34
C PRO A 68 0.83 12.44 13.07
N ASN A 69 0.42 11.17 13.04
CA ASN A 69 1.26 10.02 12.83
C ASN A 69 1.19 9.47 11.40
N VAL A 70 0.66 10.24 10.44
CA VAL A 70 0.56 9.86 9.03
C VAL A 70 1.45 10.76 8.19
N LYS A 71 2.27 10.16 7.34
CA LYS A 71 3.06 10.88 6.34
C LYS A 71 2.81 10.27 4.96
N LEU A 72 2.42 11.12 4.01
CA LEU A 72 2.33 10.77 2.60
C LEU A 72 3.63 11.16 1.88
N PHE A 73 4.21 10.20 1.18
CA PHE A 73 5.31 10.34 0.24
C PHE A 73 4.78 10.03 -1.16
N ASN A 74 4.21 11.04 -1.79
CA ASN A 74 3.80 11.00 -3.20
C ASN A 74 5.01 11.24 -4.12
N ALA A 75 4.89 10.87 -5.40
CA ALA A 75 6.00 10.84 -6.36
C ALA A 75 7.16 9.91 -5.97
N VAL A 76 6.91 8.90 -5.13
CA VAL A 76 7.91 7.93 -4.65
C VAL A 76 7.46 6.52 -5.01
N ALA A 77 8.29 5.80 -5.75
CA ALA A 77 8.04 4.40 -6.11
C ALA A 77 8.73 3.47 -5.11
N ALA A 78 8.08 2.32 -4.84
CA ALA A 78 8.72 1.20 -4.19
C ALA A 78 9.26 0.23 -5.25
N GLU A 79 10.58 0.20 -5.41
CA GLU A 79 11.25 -0.58 -6.47
C GLU A 79 11.51 -2.03 -6.05
N ASP A 80 11.71 -2.27 -4.75
CA ASP A 80 12.00 -3.60 -4.21
C ASP A 80 11.57 -3.75 -2.74
N LEU A 81 11.67 -4.97 -2.23
CA LEU A 81 11.39 -5.34 -0.84
C LEU A 81 12.70 -5.62 -0.09
N ILE A 82 12.77 -5.19 1.16
CA ILE A 82 13.86 -5.59 2.06
C ILE A 82 13.43 -6.89 2.72
N VAL A 83 14.20 -7.96 2.50
CA VAL A 83 13.93 -9.29 3.07
C VAL A 83 15.04 -9.70 4.03
N LYS A 84 14.66 -10.08 5.25
CA LYS A 84 15.56 -10.65 6.26
C LYS A 84 14.91 -11.92 6.81
N GLU A 85 15.66 -13.01 6.87
CA GLU A 85 15.19 -14.29 7.46
C GLU A 85 13.82 -14.76 6.91
N GLY A 86 13.61 -14.61 5.60
CA GLY A 86 12.35 -14.99 4.95
C GLY A 86 11.16 -14.09 5.28
N ARG A 87 11.38 -12.90 5.83
CA ARG A 87 10.35 -11.90 6.15
C ARG A 87 10.61 -10.58 5.46
N VAL A 88 9.53 -9.94 5.00
CA VAL A 88 9.55 -8.59 4.41
C VAL A 88 9.59 -7.57 5.55
N VAL A 89 10.68 -6.82 5.65
CA VAL A 89 10.99 -5.91 6.78
C VAL A 89 11.15 -4.46 6.33
N GLY A 90 10.81 -4.14 5.10
CA GLY A 90 10.95 -2.81 4.55
C GLY A 90 10.83 -2.80 3.04
N VAL A 91 11.06 -1.63 2.47
CA VAL A 91 11.03 -1.38 1.03
C VAL A 91 12.24 -0.58 0.59
N VAL A 92 12.58 -0.79 -0.68
CA VAL A 92 13.54 0.02 -1.41
C VAL A 92 12.75 1.04 -2.21
N THR A 93 13.07 2.32 -2.03
CA THR A 93 12.31 3.45 -2.57
C THR A 93 13.17 4.33 -3.45
N SER A 94 12.60 4.87 -4.52
CA SER A 94 13.22 5.91 -5.32
C SER A 94 12.16 6.94 -5.74
N TRP A 95 12.60 8.04 -6.36
CA TRP A 95 11.66 8.94 -7.02
C TRP A 95 11.00 8.21 -8.19
N ALA A 96 9.69 8.35 -8.36
CA ALA A 96 8.95 7.65 -9.42
C ALA A 96 9.56 7.88 -10.82
N LEU A 97 10.00 9.11 -11.10
CA LEU A 97 10.67 9.44 -12.36
C LEU A 97 12.03 8.75 -12.52
N VAL A 98 12.77 8.54 -11.43
CA VAL A 98 14.04 7.79 -11.48
C VAL A 98 13.75 6.33 -11.81
N SER A 99 12.76 5.73 -11.14
CA SER A 99 12.35 4.33 -11.36
C SER A 99 11.91 4.03 -12.78
N MET A 100 11.26 5.00 -13.45
CA MET A 100 10.84 4.86 -14.85
C MET A 100 11.95 5.11 -15.88
N ASN A 101 13.14 5.56 -15.45
CA ASN A 101 14.18 6.05 -16.35
C ASN A 101 15.57 5.48 -16.06
N HIS A 102 15.66 4.31 -15.43
CA HIS A 102 16.92 3.62 -15.09
C HIS A 102 17.84 3.42 -16.31
N ASP A 103 17.29 3.25 -17.51
CA ASP A 103 18.08 3.02 -18.74
C ASP A 103 18.59 4.29 -19.43
N THR A 104 18.19 5.47 -18.94
CA THR A 104 18.47 6.75 -19.63
C THR A 104 19.61 7.55 -19.01
N GLN A 105 20.11 7.13 -17.85
CA GLN A 105 21.10 7.84 -17.05
C GLN A 105 22.09 6.88 -16.39
N SER A 106 23.11 7.42 -15.72
CA SER A 106 23.94 6.60 -14.83
C SER A 106 23.11 6.00 -13.71
N CYS A 107 23.55 4.87 -13.17
CA CYS A 107 22.87 4.19 -12.07
C CYS A 107 22.61 5.16 -10.90
N MET A 108 21.34 5.31 -10.55
CA MET A 108 20.87 6.13 -9.44
C MET A 108 20.43 5.19 -8.32
N ASN A 109 21.27 5.07 -7.29
CA ASN A 109 20.98 4.17 -6.17
C ASN A 109 19.70 4.59 -5.44
N PRO A 110 18.85 3.63 -5.05
CA PRO A 110 17.64 3.90 -4.29
C PRO A 110 17.94 4.20 -2.81
N ASN A 111 16.90 4.59 -2.09
CA ASN A 111 16.87 4.71 -0.62
C ASN A 111 16.09 3.53 0.01
N VAL A 112 16.08 3.43 1.34
CA VAL A 112 15.43 2.34 2.08
C VAL A 112 14.53 2.86 3.18
N MET A 113 13.42 2.15 3.43
CA MET A 113 12.52 2.39 4.55
C MET A 113 12.17 1.07 5.24
N GLU A 114 12.56 0.91 6.51
CA GLU A 114 12.30 -0.30 7.30
C GLU A 114 10.94 -0.22 8.03
N ALA A 115 10.25 -1.36 8.08
CA ALA A 115 8.87 -1.50 8.52
C ALA A 115 8.67 -2.78 9.32
N LYS A 116 7.84 -2.74 10.37
CA LYS A 116 7.40 -3.98 11.05
C LYS A 116 6.35 -4.72 10.24
N VAL A 117 5.48 -3.95 9.57
CA VAL A 117 4.35 -4.44 8.79
C VAL A 117 4.26 -3.61 7.51
N ILE A 118 4.10 -4.30 6.39
CA ILE A 118 3.91 -3.70 5.07
C ILE A 118 2.52 -4.05 4.57
N VAL A 119 1.73 -3.07 4.18
CA VAL A 119 0.43 -3.28 3.54
C VAL A 119 0.56 -2.85 2.08
N SER A 120 0.32 -3.78 1.18
CA SER A 120 0.49 -3.61 -0.25
C SER A 120 -0.89 -3.63 -0.91
N SER A 121 -1.41 -2.45 -1.22
CA SER A 121 -2.72 -2.27 -1.86
C SER A 121 -2.59 -1.83 -3.31
N TYR A 122 -1.63 -2.40 -4.05
CA TYR A 122 -1.58 -2.23 -5.50
C TYR A 122 -2.86 -2.76 -6.13
N GLU A 123 -3.23 -2.18 -7.26
CA GLU A 123 -4.36 -2.65 -8.04
C GLU A 123 -4.04 -3.94 -8.82
N HIS A 124 -4.91 -4.32 -9.76
CA HIS A 124 -4.75 -5.53 -10.55
C HIS A 124 -3.54 -5.48 -11.50
N ASP A 125 -3.34 -6.55 -12.28
CA ASP A 125 -2.18 -6.64 -13.18
C ASP A 125 -2.15 -5.46 -14.17
N GLY A 126 -0.95 -4.94 -14.39
CA GLY A 126 -0.61 -3.78 -15.18
C GLY A 126 0.90 -3.51 -15.13
N PRO A 127 1.40 -2.50 -15.84
CA PRO A 127 2.82 -2.14 -15.86
C PRO A 127 3.38 -1.84 -14.45
N PHE A 128 2.58 -1.19 -13.60
CA PHE A 128 2.94 -0.84 -12.21
C PHE A 128 2.04 -1.53 -11.17
N GLY A 129 0.96 -2.19 -11.61
CA GLY A 129 0.06 -2.94 -10.74
C GLY A 129 0.64 -4.28 -10.28
N THR A 130 0.18 -4.78 -9.13
CA THR A 130 0.60 -6.04 -8.47
C THR A 130 2.11 -6.25 -8.24
N THR A 131 2.94 -5.19 -8.27
CA THR A 131 4.41 -5.28 -8.13
C THR A 131 4.85 -6.03 -6.88
N GLY A 132 4.22 -5.78 -5.72
CA GLY A 132 4.53 -6.49 -4.48
C GLY A 132 4.39 -8.01 -4.60
N VAL A 133 3.28 -8.49 -5.18
CA VAL A 133 3.01 -9.94 -5.31
C VAL A 133 3.83 -10.57 -6.45
N LYS A 134 4.04 -9.85 -7.55
CA LYS A 134 4.98 -10.26 -8.61
C LYS A 134 6.40 -10.38 -8.07
N ARG A 135 6.81 -9.44 -7.20
CA ARG A 135 8.14 -9.45 -6.57
C ARG A 135 8.29 -10.60 -5.60
N LEU A 136 7.30 -10.84 -4.74
CA LEU A 136 7.27 -12.02 -3.85
C LEU A 136 7.44 -13.33 -4.64
N LYS A 137 6.81 -13.45 -5.82
CA LYS A 137 7.00 -14.62 -6.69
C LYS A 137 8.42 -14.67 -7.26
N SER A 138 8.95 -13.56 -7.77
CA SER A 138 10.28 -13.55 -8.42
C SER A 138 11.43 -13.82 -7.45
N ILE A 139 11.27 -13.49 -6.16
CA ILE A 139 12.24 -13.83 -5.10
C ILE A 139 11.94 -15.17 -4.42
N GLY A 140 10.97 -15.95 -4.91
CA GLY A 140 10.66 -17.30 -4.43
C GLY A 140 9.94 -17.38 -3.08
N MET A 141 9.32 -16.30 -2.61
CA MET A 141 8.54 -16.30 -1.37
C MET A 141 7.12 -16.83 -1.53
N ILE A 142 6.61 -16.88 -2.77
CA ILE A 142 5.34 -17.52 -3.14
C ILE A 142 5.49 -18.31 -4.44
N ASP A 143 4.76 -19.42 -4.57
CA ASP A 143 4.89 -20.33 -5.70
C ASP A 143 4.20 -19.80 -6.97
N SER A 144 3.07 -19.10 -6.81
CA SER A 144 2.26 -18.64 -7.94
C SER A 144 1.48 -17.36 -7.64
N VAL A 145 1.15 -16.64 -8.71
CA VAL A 145 0.19 -15.53 -8.70
C VAL A 145 -0.98 -15.98 -9.55
N PRO A 146 -2.19 -16.12 -8.99
CA PRO A 146 -3.30 -16.76 -9.69
C PRO A 146 -3.98 -15.90 -10.78
N GLY A 147 -3.53 -14.66 -10.98
CA GLY A 147 -4.01 -13.76 -12.04
C GLY A 147 -5.40 -13.18 -11.78
N MET A 148 -5.83 -12.26 -12.65
CA MET A 148 -7.17 -11.66 -12.62
C MET A 148 -8.15 -12.45 -13.50
N LYS A 149 -9.36 -12.68 -13.01
CA LYS A 149 -10.46 -13.32 -13.75
C LYS A 149 -11.37 -12.29 -14.46
N ALA A 150 -12.31 -12.80 -15.25
CA ALA A 150 -13.36 -11.99 -15.88
C ALA A 150 -14.26 -11.33 -14.81
N LEU A 151 -14.91 -10.24 -15.20
CA LEU A 151 -15.75 -9.43 -14.32
C LEU A 151 -17.03 -10.18 -13.92
N ASP A 152 -17.19 -10.40 -12.62
CA ASP A 152 -18.42 -10.84 -11.97
C ASP A 152 -18.51 -10.16 -10.61
N MET A 153 -19.34 -9.12 -10.51
CA MET A 153 -19.45 -8.30 -9.30
C MET A 153 -19.90 -9.10 -8.07
N ASN A 154 -20.77 -10.11 -8.26
CA ASN A 154 -21.34 -10.85 -7.15
C ASN A 154 -20.28 -11.71 -6.46
N THR A 155 -19.44 -12.38 -7.24
CA THR A 155 -18.39 -13.25 -6.69
C THR A 155 -17.10 -12.51 -6.39
N ALA A 156 -16.77 -11.46 -7.15
CA ALA A 156 -15.51 -10.74 -7.00
C ALA A 156 -15.41 -9.97 -5.69
N GLU A 157 -16.44 -9.23 -5.29
CA GLU A 157 -16.38 -8.40 -4.07
C GLU A 157 -16.18 -9.25 -2.81
N ASP A 158 -16.94 -10.35 -2.68
CA ASP A 158 -16.81 -11.27 -1.55
C ASP A 158 -15.45 -11.99 -1.57
N ALA A 159 -14.93 -12.34 -2.75
CA ALA A 159 -13.60 -12.93 -2.91
C ALA A 159 -12.48 -11.98 -2.50
N ILE A 160 -12.62 -10.67 -2.78
CA ILE A 160 -11.67 -9.63 -2.38
C ILE A 160 -11.67 -9.43 -0.85
N LEU A 161 -12.85 -9.50 -0.22
CA LEU A 161 -13.00 -9.36 1.23
C LEU A 161 -12.52 -10.59 2.02
N ALA A 162 -12.44 -11.75 1.37
CA ALA A 162 -12.02 -12.99 2.01
C ALA A 162 -10.55 -12.93 2.47
N PRO A 163 -10.18 -13.62 3.56
CA PRO A 163 -8.80 -13.67 4.03
C PRO A 163 -7.83 -14.19 2.96
N CYS A 164 -6.85 -13.36 2.60
CA CYS A 164 -5.84 -13.72 1.61
C CYS A 164 -4.79 -14.68 2.20
N ALA A 165 -4.59 -15.84 1.56
CA ALA A 165 -3.64 -16.86 2.02
C ALA A 165 -2.17 -16.39 2.02
N VAL A 166 -1.79 -15.45 1.14
CA VAL A 166 -0.42 -14.90 1.04
C VAL A 166 -0.04 -14.10 2.28
N CYS A 167 -0.99 -13.41 2.91
CA CYS A 167 -0.79 -12.61 4.12
C CYS A 167 -0.40 -13.44 5.36
N SER A 168 -0.57 -14.77 5.32
CA SER A 168 -0.31 -15.64 6.47
C SER A 168 1.16 -16.06 6.61
N ARG A 169 1.96 -15.94 5.54
CA ARG A 169 3.38 -16.39 5.51
C ARG A 169 4.38 -15.25 5.55
N THR A 170 3.96 -14.00 5.42
CA THR A 170 4.83 -12.81 5.38
C THR A 170 4.26 -11.72 6.29
N THR A 171 5.10 -10.78 6.74
CA THR A 171 4.67 -9.50 7.36
C THR A 171 4.09 -8.49 6.38
N MET A 172 3.83 -8.94 5.15
CA MET A 172 3.26 -8.16 4.07
C MET A 172 1.79 -8.54 3.89
N HIS A 173 0.89 -7.63 4.24
CA HIS A 173 -0.55 -7.77 4.00
C HIS A 173 -0.93 -7.16 2.65
N ARG A 174 -2.04 -7.60 2.07
CA ARG A 174 -2.54 -7.19 0.75
C ARG A 174 -3.86 -6.41 0.87
N GLY A 175 -4.06 -5.38 0.05
CA GLY A 175 -5.32 -4.64 -0.05
C GLY A 175 -6.03 -4.81 -1.41
N SER A 176 -7.37 -4.87 -1.37
CA SER A 176 -8.34 -4.77 -2.48
C SER A 176 -8.10 -5.61 -3.75
N LEU A 177 -7.91 -4.98 -4.91
CA LEU A 177 -8.12 -5.54 -6.26
C LEU A 177 -7.03 -6.47 -6.80
N ALA A 178 -5.88 -6.53 -6.14
CA ALA A 178 -4.84 -7.48 -6.53
C ALA A 178 -5.31 -8.95 -6.38
N THR A 179 -6.39 -9.21 -5.66
CA THR A 179 -6.87 -10.54 -5.20
C THR A 179 -7.69 -11.38 -6.19
N SER A 180 -7.98 -10.91 -7.41
CA SER A 180 -8.97 -11.51 -8.33
C SER A 180 -8.67 -12.91 -8.92
N GLY A 181 -7.84 -13.73 -8.26
CA GLY A 181 -7.63 -15.15 -8.59
C GLY A 181 -7.33 -16.11 -7.44
N ALA A 182 -7.14 -15.68 -6.18
CA ALA A 182 -6.56 -16.54 -5.15
C ALA A 182 -7.59 -17.25 -4.24
N HIS A 183 -8.13 -18.39 -4.69
CA HIS A 183 -8.76 -19.36 -3.79
C HIS A 183 -8.16 -20.76 -4.00
N ASP A 184 -7.25 -21.16 -3.12
CA ASP A 184 -7.02 -22.58 -2.80
C ASP A 184 -7.09 -22.75 -1.27
N SER A 185 -8.08 -23.53 -0.83
CA SER A 185 -8.56 -23.63 0.54
C SER A 185 -7.82 -24.68 1.38
N ARG A 186 -6.53 -24.92 1.11
CA ARG A 186 -5.78 -26.03 1.74
C ARG A 186 -4.48 -25.59 2.40
N THR A 187 -4.52 -24.72 3.41
CA THR A 187 -3.55 -24.74 4.56
C THR A 187 -3.89 -23.66 5.58
N LEU A 188 -4.76 -23.97 6.55
CA LEU A 188 -4.92 -23.17 7.78
C LEU A 188 -4.44 -24.02 8.96
N ARG A 189 -3.23 -23.75 9.47
CA ARG A 189 -2.85 -24.10 10.83
C ARG A 189 -2.57 -22.82 11.61
N LYS A 190 -3.25 -22.72 12.75
CA LYS A 190 -3.20 -21.65 13.76
C LYS A 190 -1.77 -21.35 14.20
N PHE A 191 -1.44 -20.07 14.40
CA PHE A 191 -0.44 -19.67 15.39
C PHE A 191 -0.86 -18.38 16.09
N ASP A 192 -1.19 -18.54 17.36
CA ASP A 192 -1.15 -17.50 18.39
C ASP A 192 0.29 -17.32 18.88
N THR A 193 0.59 -16.11 19.37
CA THR A 193 1.78 -15.65 20.11
C THR A 193 3.03 -15.28 19.29
N VAL A 194 3.37 -13.98 19.30
CA VAL A 194 4.65 -13.41 18.84
C VAL A 194 5.46 -13.01 20.07
N SER A 195 6.66 -13.58 20.22
CA SER A 195 7.64 -13.21 21.26
C SER A 195 8.58 -12.08 20.76
N PRO A 196 9.14 -11.23 21.65
CA PRO A 196 9.95 -10.08 21.26
C PRO A 196 11.43 -10.45 20.92
N PRO A 197 12.13 -9.64 20.09
CA PRO A 197 13.50 -9.92 19.65
C PRO A 197 14.58 -9.42 20.65
N PRO A 198 15.82 -9.98 20.60
CA PRO A 198 16.91 -9.63 21.50
C PRO A 198 17.72 -8.40 21.04
N PRO A 199 18.45 -7.71 21.94
CA PRO A 199 19.09 -6.42 21.63
C PRO A 199 20.56 -6.53 21.19
N GLY A 200 20.95 -5.68 20.21
CA GLY A 200 22.29 -5.11 20.10
C GLY A 200 23.03 -5.30 18.77
N VAL A 201 23.00 -4.29 17.88
CA VAL A 201 24.12 -3.92 16.99
C VAL A 201 24.04 -2.40 16.71
N VAL A 202 25.15 -1.69 16.91
CA VAL A 202 25.33 -0.25 16.65
C VAL A 202 25.92 -0.05 15.24
N PRO A 203 25.47 0.92 14.42
CA PRO A 203 26.07 1.15 13.11
C PRO A 203 27.18 2.20 13.12
N LEU A 204 28.21 1.95 12.31
CA LEU A 204 29.35 2.84 12.00
C LEU A 204 29.00 3.78 10.84
N ALA A 205 29.48 5.01 10.91
CA ALA A 205 29.13 6.17 10.07
C ALA A 205 29.68 6.14 8.63
N ALA A 206 28.97 6.81 7.72
CA ALA A 206 29.52 7.43 6.53
C ALA A 206 28.81 8.78 6.30
N ASP A 207 29.58 9.86 6.46
CA ASP A 207 29.13 11.26 6.46
C ASP A 207 29.47 11.91 5.11
N GLN A 208 28.48 12.61 4.53
CA GLN A 208 28.53 13.70 3.52
C GLN A 208 27.36 13.77 2.52
N VAL A 209 26.34 12.91 2.64
CA VAL A 209 25.01 13.06 1.97
C VAL A 209 23.92 13.55 2.95
N LEU A 210 24.33 14.02 4.15
CA LEU A 210 23.44 14.20 5.30
C LEU A 210 22.68 15.53 5.38
N ARG A 211 22.99 16.56 4.58
CA ARG A 211 22.29 17.86 4.73
C ARG A 211 20.89 17.88 4.09
N GLY A 212 20.65 17.10 3.03
CA GLY A 212 19.31 16.88 2.47
C GLY A 212 18.52 15.81 3.21
N GLN A 213 19.20 14.77 3.72
CA GLN A 213 18.60 13.67 4.47
C GLN A 213 18.21 14.06 5.92
N ASN A 214 18.85 15.08 6.51
CA ASN A 214 18.50 15.52 7.86
C ASN A 214 17.09 16.11 7.95
N GLN A 215 16.47 16.59 6.87
CA GLN A 215 15.04 16.93 6.91
C GLN A 215 14.14 15.69 6.88
N LEU A 216 14.55 14.60 6.24
CA LEU A 216 13.80 13.33 6.22
C LEU A 216 13.90 12.58 7.55
N HIS A 217 15.08 12.49 8.16
CA HIS A 217 15.22 11.95 9.52
C HIS A 217 14.56 12.87 10.57
N ALA A 218 14.66 14.19 10.45
CA ALA A 218 13.99 15.11 11.37
C ALA A 218 12.47 15.19 11.17
N THR A 219 11.90 14.81 10.02
CA THR A 219 10.44 14.75 9.86
C THR A 219 9.86 13.46 10.43
N ILE A 220 10.65 12.37 10.46
CA ILE A 220 10.25 11.10 11.09
C ILE A 220 10.50 11.14 12.62
N ALA A 221 11.49 11.93 13.09
CA ALA A 221 11.81 12.08 14.51
C ALA A 221 11.32 13.39 15.17
N GLY A 222 10.93 14.40 14.39
CA GLY A 222 10.65 15.77 14.85
C GLY A 222 9.17 16.10 14.87
N GLY A 223 8.47 15.48 15.81
CA GLY A 223 7.09 15.81 16.18
C GLY A 223 6.91 15.65 17.68
N GLY A 224 7.74 16.34 18.47
CA GLY A 224 7.63 16.38 19.93
C GLY A 224 8.98 16.20 20.62
N GLY A 225 9.46 17.24 21.30
CA GLY A 225 10.43 17.05 22.38
C GLY A 225 9.77 16.25 23.50
N GLY A 226 10.50 15.29 24.06
CA GLY A 226 10.06 14.47 25.18
C GLY A 226 9.90 12.99 24.81
N ASP A 227 10.85 12.21 25.34
CA ASP A 227 10.72 10.79 25.68
C ASP A 227 10.61 9.79 24.51
N GLY A 228 11.76 9.20 24.17
CA GLY A 228 11.88 8.07 23.26
C GLY A 228 11.07 6.87 23.75
N ASN A 229 9.86 6.71 23.22
CA ASN A 229 9.03 5.55 23.42
C ASN A 229 9.31 4.52 22.29
N PRO A 230 9.90 3.35 22.58
CA PRO A 230 10.20 2.31 21.58
C PRO A 230 8.94 1.62 20.98
N ASN A 231 7.73 2.03 21.39
CA ASN A 231 6.46 1.50 20.90
C ASN A 231 5.83 2.26 19.72
N GLN A 232 6.56 3.10 18.99
CA GLN A 232 6.04 3.62 17.73
C GLN A 232 5.92 2.48 16.69
N HIS A 233 4.68 2.08 16.42
CA HIS A 233 4.35 1.04 15.45
C HIS A 233 4.53 1.59 14.03
N ASN A 234 5.68 1.32 13.42
CA ASN A 234 5.96 1.67 12.02
C ASN A 234 5.22 0.70 11.08
N VAL A 235 3.97 1.03 10.77
CA VAL A 235 3.18 0.42 9.70
C VAL A 235 3.37 1.25 8.42
N PHE A 236 3.68 0.57 7.31
CA PHE A 236 3.75 1.18 5.98
C PHE A 236 2.59 0.70 5.13
N ILE A 237 1.93 1.63 4.44
CA ILE A 237 0.89 1.32 3.46
C ILE A 237 1.39 1.80 2.10
N PHE A 238 1.42 0.90 1.12
CA PHE A 238 1.78 1.17 -0.26
C PHE A 238 0.50 1.26 -1.08
N VAL A 239 0.29 2.42 -1.68
CA VAL A 239 -0.76 2.66 -2.68
C VAL A 239 -0.02 3.03 -3.94
N ASP A 240 -0.21 2.31 -5.04
CA ASP A 240 0.41 2.67 -6.30
C ASP A 240 -0.53 2.30 -7.44
N GLN A 241 -0.40 3.09 -8.48
CA GLN A 241 -1.28 3.29 -9.61
C GLN A 241 -1.35 2.11 -10.56
N ILE A 242 -2.49 2.02 -11.23
CA ILE A 242 -2.51 1.63 -12.63
C ILE A 242 -2.03 2.82 -13.47
N SER A 243 -0.77 2.82 -13.90
CA SER A 243 -0.49 3.53 -15.16
C SER A 243 -0.90 2.60 -16.30
N CYS A 244 -1.97 2.95 -17.01
CA CYS A 244 -2.21 2.46 -18.36
C CYS A 244 -1.11 3.02 -19.28
N SER A 245 0.11 2.48 -19.21
CA SER A 245 1.06 2.65 -20.31
C SER A 245 0.64 1.75 -21.46
N LYS A 246 0.54 2.33 -22.66
CA LYS A 246 0.19 1.66 -23.91
C LYS A 246 1.08 0.41 -24.15
N PRO A 247 0.54 -0.59 -24.87
CA PRO A 247 1.23 -1.85 -25.17
C PRO A 247 2.57 -1.68 -25.87
#